data_AF-A0A151TVC3-F1
#
_entry.id   AF-A0A151TVC3-F1
#
_cell.length_a   1.000
_cell.length_b   1.000
_cell.length_c   1.000
_cell.angle_alpha   90.00
_cell.angle_beta   90.00
_cell.angle_gamma   90.00
#
_symmetry.space_group_name_H-M   'P 1'
#
loop_
_entity.id
_entity.type
_entity.pdbx_description
1 polymer ?
#
loop_
_entity_poly.entity_id
_entity_poly.type
_entity_poly.pdbx_seq_one_letter_code
_entity_poly.pdbx_strand_id
1 'polypeptide(L)'
;MLRRLGFNNLWVSWISECLMSSRVSVLVNGSPSEEFGPKKGLRQGDPLSPFLFIVVAEGLTGMMREAVSQNSFGGVKIGSQQVPVSIIQYADDTMFIGEANLQNVISHGQRSHIEETD
;
A
#
# COMPACT_ATOMS: atom_id res chain seq x y z
N MET A 1 6.65 -4.66 7.19
CA MET A 1 7.03 -3.49 6.37
C MET A 1 7.95 -2.54 7.13
N LEU A 2 7.50 -1.91 8.21
CA LEU A 2 8.30 -0.91 8.96
C LEU A 2 9.72 -1.38 9.34
N ARG A 3 9.88 -2.60 9.87
CA ARG A 3 11.21 -3.16 10.16
C ARG A 3 12.12 -3.28 8.92
N ARG A 4 11.54 -3.56 7.74
CA ARG A 4 12.29 -3.64 6.47
C ARG A 4 12.73 -2.26 5.98
N LEU A 5 12.03 -1.19 6.37
CA LEU A 5 12.39 0.20 6.10
C LEU A 5 13.38 0.76 7.16
N GLY A 6 13.86 -0.06 8.10
CA GLY A 6 14.88 0.33 9.08
C GLY A 6 14.33 0.93 10.38
N PHE A 7 13.01 0.95 10.58
CA PHE A 7 12.43 1.41 11.85
C PHE A 7 12.77 0.44 12.98
N ASN A 8 13.24 0.99 14.11
CA ASN A 8 13.61 0.20 15.28
C ASN A 8 12.38 -0.41 15.98
N ASN A 9 12.61 -1.40 16.83
CA ASN A 9 11.53 -2.16 17.48
C ASN A 9 10.66 -1.30 18.40
N LEU A 10 11.24 -0.31 19.07
CA LEU A 10 10.52 0.58 19.97
C LEU A 10 9.49 1.42 19.20
N TRP A 11 9.94 2.04 18.11
CA TRP A 11 9.09 2.85 17.26
C TRP A 11 7.98 2.01 16.60
N VAL A 12 8.31 0.80 16.14
CA VAL A 12 7.31 -0.15 15.61
C VAL A 12 6.28 -0.52 16.68
N SER A 13 6.70 -0.69 17.93
CA SER A 13 5.80 -0.94 19.06
C SER A 13 4.84 0.23 19.28
N TRP A 14 5.34 1.48 19.27
CA TRP A 14 4.49 2.65 19.45
C TRP A 14 3.41 2.77 18.37
N ILE A 15 3.77 2.59 17.10
CA ILE A 15 2.77 2.59 16.02
C ILE A 15 1.77 1.45 16.22
N SER A 16 2.24 0.25 16.59
CA SER A 16 1.34 -0.88 16.87
C SER A 16 0.34 -0.55 17.97
N GLU A 17 0.78 0.07 19.07
CA GLU A 17 -0.09 0.49 20.16
C GLU A 17 -1.10 1.55 19.71
N CYS A 18 -0.68 2.56 18.95
CA CYS A 18 -1.60 3.57 18.40
C CYS A 18 -2.70 2.95 17.52
N LEU A 19 -2.37 1.94 16.72
CA LEU A 19 -3.32 1.27 15.84
C LEU A 19 -4.28 0.34 16.60
N MET A 20 -3.77 -0.40 17.59
CA MET A 20 -4.55 -1.40 18.33
C MET A 20 -5.40 -0.82 19.46
N SER A 21 -5.00 0.32 20.04
CA SER A 21 -5.73 0.96 21.14
C SER A 21 -6.94 1.79 20.68
N SER A 22 -7.06 2.06 19.38
CA SER A 22 -8.16 2.88 18.87
C SER A 22 -9.53 2.21 19.07
N ARG A 23 -10.52 3.03 19.47
CA ARG A 23 -11.93 2.65 19.62
C ARG A 23 -12.79 3.55 18.76
N VAL A 24 -13.82 2.97 18.14
CA VAL A 24 -14.77 3.69 17.31
C VAL A 24 -16.19 3.26 17.65
N SER A 25 -17.13 4.18 17.55
CA SER A 25 -18.57 3.91 17.49
C SER A 25 -19.14 4.56 16.24
N VAL A 26 -20.25 4.01 15.74
CA VAL A 26 -20.96 4.56 14.58
C VAL A 26 -22.34 5.04 15.01
N LEU A 27 -22.81 6.14 14.43
CA LEU A 27 -24.16 6.62 14.70
C LEU A 27 -25.17 5.81 13.88
N VAL A 28 -26.09 5.14 14.56
CA VAL A 28 -27.23 4.43 13.99
C VAL A 28 -28.48 5.24 14.32
N ASN A 29 -29.10 5.85 13.31
CA ASN A 29 -30.26 6.75 13.47
C ASN A 29 -29.99 7.91 14.46
N GLY A 30 -28.77 8.44 14.45
CA GLY A 30 -28.36 9.53 15.36
C GLY A 30 -27.92 9.09 16.76
N SER A 31 -28.10 7.81 17.11
CA SER A 31 -27.65 7.26 18.40
C SER A 31 -26.34 6.47 18.22
N PRO A 32 -25.35 6.63 19.11
CA PRO A 32 -24.10 5.88 19.02
C PRO A 32 -24.32 4.38 19.27
N SER A 33 -23.62 3.55 18.48
CA SER A 33 -23.46 2.12 18.76
C SER A 33 -22.57 1.88 19.98
N GLU A 34 -22.48 0.64 20.43
CA GLU A 34 -21.37 0.20 21.28
C GLU A 34 -20.03 0.46 20.58
N GLU A 35 -19.00 0.73 21.38
CA GLU A 35 -17.65 0.90 20.86
C GLU A 35 -17.03 -0.43 20.46
N PHE A 36 -16.30 -0.40 19.35
CA PHE A 36 -15.54 -1.55 18.86
C PHE A 36 -14.15 -1.12 18.39
N GLY A 37 -13.22 -2.08 18.34
CA GLY A 37 -11.91 -1.87 17.76
C GLY A 37 -11.97 -2.00 16.24
N PRO A 38 -11.49 -1.03 15.45
CA PRO A 38 -11.47 -1.15 14.00
C PRO A 38 -10.43 -2.22 13.58
N LYS A 39 -10.84 -3.17 12.75
CA LYS A 39 -9.92 -4.22 12.23
C LYS A 39 -9.13 -3.78 10.99
N LYS A 40 -9.67 -2.81 10.25
CA LYS A 40 -9.11 -2.27 9.02
C LYS A 40 -9.39 -0.78 8.93
N GLY A 41 -8.54 -0.08 8.19
CA GLY A 41 -8.66 1.36 8.00
C GLY A 41 -8.05 2.15 9.15
N LEU A 42 -7.74 3.41 8.86
CA LEU A 42 -7.33 4.40 9.83
C LEU A 42 -8.47 5.40 10.00
N ARG A 43 -8.55 6.02 11.17
CA ARG A 43 -9.56 7.04 11.42
C ARG A 43 -9.28 8.25 10.51
N GLN A 44 -10.30 8.74 9.80
CA GLN A 44 -10.18 9.96 9.03
C GLN A 44 -9.84 11.14 9.97
N GLY A 45 -8.86 11.95 9.59
CA GLY A 45 -8.35 13.02 10.45
C GLY A 45 -7.38 12.55 11.54
N ASP A 46 -6.99 11.28 11.56
CA ASP A 46 -5.89 10.82 12.41
C ASP A 46 -4.56 11.42 11.92
N PRO A 47 -3.81 12.14 12.78
CA PRO A 47 -2.56 12.78 12.40
C PRO A 47 -1.46 11.80 11.96
N LEU A 48 -1.54 10.52 12.33
CA LEU A 48 -0.60 9.48 11.89
C LEU A 48 -0.92 8.93 10.50
N SER A 49 -2.15 9.08 10.02
CA SER A 49 -2.57 8.48 8.75
C SER A 49 -1.70 8.90 7.57
N PRO A 50 -1.43 10.20 7.33
CA PRO A 50 -0.63 10.61 6.17
C PRO A 50 0.76 9.96 6.15
N PHE A 51 1.39 9.85 7.32
CA PHE A 51 2.69 9.21 7.45
C PHE A 51 2.61 7.71 7.11
N LEU A 52 1.63 6.99 7.68
CA LEU A 52 1.46 5.56 7.42
C LEU A 52 1.14 5.26 5.96
N PHE A 53 0.39 6.14 5.28
CA PHE A 53 0.14 6.05 3.83
C PHE A 53 1.44 6.13 3.02
N ILE A 54 2.34 7.08 3.33
CA ILE A 54 3.64 7.21 2.65
C ILE A 54 4.49 5.96 2.85
N VAL A 55 4.50 5.38 4.05
CA VAL A 55 5.25 4.15 4.31
C VAL A 55 4.74 2.99 3.46
N VAL A 56 3.42 2.85 3.32
CA VAL A 56 2.81 1.83 2.44
C VAL A 56 3.16 2.09 0.98
N ALA A 57 3.10 3.34 0.54
CA ALA A 57 3.47 3.75 -0.81
C ALA A 57 4.94 3.41 -1.14
N GLU A 58 5.88 3.72 -0.25
CA GLU A 58 7.29 3.34 -0.44
C GLU A 58 7.46 1.81 -0.50
N GLY A 59 6.71 1.07 0.33
CA GLY A 59 6.67 -0.39 0.26
C GLY A 59 6.22 -0.91 -1.12
N LEU A 60 5.16 -0.33 -1.68
CA LEU A 60 4.66 -0.67 -3.01
C LEU A 60 5.65 -0.28 -4.12
N THR A 61 6.23 0.92 -4.03
CA THR A 61 7.27 1.38 -4.94
C THR A 61 8.49 0.45 -4.91
N GLY A 62 8.90 -0.02 -3.73
CA GLY A 62 9.95 -1.02 -3.58
C GLY A 62 9.62 -2.35 -4.27
N MET A 63 8.39 -2.84 -4.14
CA MET A 63 7.94 -4.05 -4.86
C MET A 63 7.96 -3.86 -6.37
N MET A 64 7.58 -2.68 -6.88
CA MET A 64 7.66 -2.39 -8.31
C MET A 64 9.10 -2.29 -8.82
N ARG A 65 10.03 -1.72 -8.04
CA ARG A 65 11.46 -1.73 -8.38
C ARG A 65 11.98 -3.16 -8.53
N GLU A 66 11.56 -4.05 -7.65
CA GLU A 66 11.92 -5.48 -7.72
C GLU A 66 11.27 -6.20 -8.91
N ALA A 67 10.00 -5.91 -9.20
CA ALA A 67 9.34 -6.49 -10.37
C ALA A 67 10.03 -6.09 -11.69
N VAL A 68 10.48 -4.83 -11.78
CA VAL A 68 11.26 -4.34 -12.92
C VAL A 68 12.65 -4.98 -12.98
N SER A 69 13.36 -5.07 -11.85
CA SER A 69 14.71 -5.67 -11.81
C SER A 69 14.70 -7.14 -12.23
N GLN A 70 13.62 -7.87 -11.91
CA GLN A 70 13.41 -9.25 -12.29
C GLN A 70 12.87 -9.44 -13.71
N ASN A 71 12.68 -8.37 -14.50
CA ASN A 71 12.03 -8.40 -15.81
C ASN A 71 10.59 -8.97 -15.79
N SER A 72 9.95 -8.98 -14.61
CA SER A 72 8.55 -9.38 -14.44
C SER A 72 7.59 -8.27 -14.85
N PHE A 73 8.08 -7.03 -14.95
CA PHE A 73 7.33 -5.87 -15.43
C PHE A 73 8.24 -4.91 -16.21
N GLY A 74 7.87 -4.55 -17.43
CA GLY A 74 8.56 -3.56 -18.26
C GLY A 74 8.00 -2.16 -18.04
N GLY A 75 8.72 -1.32 -17.29
CA GLY A 75 8.40 0.11 -17.13
C GLY A 75 8.71 0.94 -18.38
N VAL A 76 8.39 2.24 -18.36
CA VAL A 76 8.69 3.16 -19.45
C VAL A 76 9.82 4.12 -19.11
N LYS A 77 10.51 4.66 -20.12
CA LYS A 77 11.49 5.75 -19.94
C LYS A 77 10.91 7.05 -20.47
N ILE A 78 10.89 8.09 -19.64
CA ILE A 78 10.23 9.36 -19.95
C ILE A 78 11.26 10.49 -20.11
N GLY A 79 11.04 11.33 -21.11
CA GLY A 79 11.81 12.56 -21.35
C GLY A 79 13.20 12.34 -21.97
N SER A 80 13.90 13.45 -22.22
CA SER A 80 15.26 13.44 -22.78
C SER A 80 16.28 12.76 -21.87
N GLN A 81 16.05 12.79 -20.55
CA GLN A 81 16.90 12.14 -19.55
C GLN A 81 16.60 10.65 -19.37
N GLN A 82 15.60 10.12 -20.08
CA GLN A 82 15.25 8.69 -20.06
C GLN A 82 14.99 8.16 -18.64
N VAL A 83 14.27 8.93 -17.83
CA VAL A 83 13.96 8.58 -16.44
C VAL A 83 13.07 7.33 -16.42
N PRO A 84 13.49 6.23 -15.78
CA PRO A 84 12.68 5.02 -15.69
C PRO A 84 11.51 5.24 -14.74
N VAL A 85 10.30 4.93 -15.21
CA VAL A 85 9.05 5.06 -14.47
C VAL A 85 8.24 3.78 -14.64
N SER A 86 7.90 3.15 -13.51
CA SER A 86 7.00 1.98 -13.46
C SER A 86 5.77 2.20 -12.59
N ILE A 87 5.81 3.20 -11.72
CA ILE A 87 4.76 3.55 -10.76
C ILE A 87 4.83 5.04 -10.45
N ILE A 88 3.68 5.69 -10.31
CA ILE A 88 3.52 7.05 -9.79
C ILE A 88 2.41 7.01 -8.74
N GLN A 89 2.61 7.70 -7.62
CA GLN A 89 1.67 7.72 -6.51
C GLN A 89 1.45 9.14 -6.00
N TYR A 90 0.20 9.47 -5.66
CA TYR A 90 -0.16 10.70 -4.97
C TYR A 90 -1.32 10.42 -4.02
N ALA A 91 -1.11 10.58 -2.71
CA ALA A 91 -2.09 10.23 -1.69
C ALA A 91 -2.60 8.77 -1.88
N ASP A 92 -3.89 8.60 -2.15
CA ASP A 92 -4.57 7.34 -2.41
C ASP A 92 -4.57 6.91 -3.89
N ASP A 93 -4.18 7.80 -4.81
CA ASP A 93 -4.07 7.50 -6.23
C ASP A 93 -2.74 6.81 -6.54
N THR A 94 -2.80 5.65 -7.18
CA THR A 94 -1.63 4.90 -7.67
C THR A 94 -1.83 4.51 -9.11
N MET A 95 -0.87 4.88 -9.97
CA MET A 95 -0.85 4.52 -11.38
C MET A 95 0.40 3.70 -11.69
N PHE A 96 0.20 2.51 -12.25
CA PHE A 96 1.27 1.72 -12.83
C PHE A 96 1.47 2.11 -14.29
N ILE A 97 2.71 2.29 -14.70
CA ILE A 97 3.05 2.70 -16.06
C ILE A 97 4.01 1.68 -16.64
N GLY A 98 3.62 1.05 -17.75
CA GLY A 98 4.43 0.03 -18.40
C GLY A 98 4.31 0.08 -19.91
N GLU A 99 5.20 -0.65 -20.57
CA GLU A 99 5.14 -0.89 -22.00
C GLU A 99 3.84 -1.59 -22.39
N ALA A 100 3.34 -1.28 -23.59
CA ALA A 100 2.13 -1.88 -24.15
C ALA A 100 2.42 -3.29 -24.69
N ASN A 101 2.63 -4.25 -23.80
CA ASN A 101 2.85 -5.65 -24.13
C ASN A 101 2.00 -6.59 -23.26
N LEU A 102 1.74 -7.80 -23.76
CA LEU A 102 0.88 -8.77 -23.08
C LEU A 102 1.50 -9.27 -21.77
N GLN A 103 2.83 -9.33 -21.69
CA GLN A 103 3.57 -9.75 -20.49
C GLN A 103 3.25 -8.87 -19.28
N ASN A 104 3.19 -7.54 -19.48
CA ASN A 104 2.83 -6.57 -18.46
C ASN A 104 1.36 -6.69 -18.01
N VAL A 105 0.47 -7.12 -18.90
CA VAL A 105 -0.95 -7.33 -18.58
C VAL A 105 -1.14 -8.63 -17.79
N ILE A 106 -0.50 -9.73 -18.22
CA ILE A 106 -0.62 -11.04 -17.56
C ILE A 106 0.01 -11.01 -16.16
N SER A 107 1.14 -10.33 -16.01
CA SER A 107 1.78 -10.12 -14.70
C SER A 107 0.90 -9.33 -13.71
N HIS A 108 -0.04 -8.51 -14.20
CA HIS A 108 -1.05 -7.83 -13.36
C HIS A 108 -2.30 -8.69 -13.09
N GLY A 109 -2.63 -9.64 -13.96
CA GLY A 109 -3.88 -10.41 -13.92
C GLY A 109 -3.81 -11.79 -13.26
N GLN A 110 -2.63 -12.35 -12.99
CA GLN A 110 -2.51 -13.72 -12.49
C GLN A 110 -1.83 -13.81 -11.12
N ARG A 111 -2.64 -13.58 -10.07
CA ARG A 111 -2.40 -14.18 -8.75
C ARG A 111 -3.66 -14.33 -7.87
N SER A 112 -4.86 -14.14 -8.42
CA SER A 112 -6.12 -14.26 -7.68
C SER A 112 -6.85 -15.60 -7.82
N HIS A 113 -6.30 -16.60 -8.52
CA HIS A 113 -6.91 -17.93 -8.62
C HIS A 113 -5.85 -19.02 -8.73
N ILE A 114 -5.18 -19.37 -7.64
CA ILE A 114 -4.71 -20.75 -7.39
C ILE A 114 -4.68 -20.95 -5.86
N GLU A 115 -5.81 -21.36 -5.30
CA GLU A 115 -5.93 -22.24 -4.11
C GLU A 115 -7.42 -22.57 -3.91
N GLU A 116 -7.96 -23.38 -4.83
CA GLU A 116 -9.02 -24.33 -4.52
C GLU A 116 -8.45 -25.70 -4.88
N THR A 117 -7.87 -26.35 -3.88
CA THR A 117 -7.55 -27.78 -3.89
C THR A 117 -8.78 -28.55 -3.43
N ASP A 118 -9.06 -29.62 -4.18
CA ASP A 118 -9.84 -30.84 -3.89
C ASP A 118 -10.45 -31.01 -2.48
#